data_AF-A0A1E1WMC3-F1
#
_entry.id   AF-A0A1E1WMC3-F1
#
_cell.length_a   1.000
_cell.length_b   1.000
_cell.length_c   1.000
_cell.angle_alpha   90.00
_cell.angle_beta   90.00
_cell.angle_gamma   90.00
#
_symmetry.space_group_name_H-M   'P 1'
#
loop_
_entity.id
_entity.type
_entity.pdbx_description
1 polymer ?
#
loop_
_entity_poly.entity_id
_entity_poly.type
_entity_poly.pdbx_seq_one_letter_code
_entity_poly.pdbx_strand_id
1 'polypeptide(L)'
;YEPDTSIVIASDTDLSKMTALLISAGLWPPPKDQMWNDTLEWQPVPYTYPPRSKDYLLYEENCPRYNQEKQRILKAFVDEGLLIPYRDLFNKIAQMTNTNFSTPQEAFYLSNLFLIQDDIKVTSPKWAKHVKRKLMDISRLEYSMMFHNNLLRKLSGGALLQQIINEAISITIDTTTPRVIVRT
;
A
#
# COMPACT_ATOMS: atom_id res chain seq x y z
N TYR A 1 -16.42 -20.99 -7.29
CA TYR A 1 -15.36 -20.82 -6.27
C TYR A 1 -15.26 -22.14 -5.50
N GLU A 2 -14.06 -22.54 -5.11
CA GLU A 2 -13.83 -23.75 -4.31
C GLU A 2 -13.18 -23.37 -2.97
N PRO A 3 -13.89 -23.50 -1.84
CA PRO A 3 -13.41 -23.01 -0.55
C PRO A 3 -12.13 -23.73 -0.08
N ASP A 4 -11.99 -25.01 -0.41
CA ASP A 4 -10.85 -25.83 0.01
C ASP A 4 -9.55 -25.49 -0.74
N THR A 5 -9.66 -24.86 -1.91
CA THR A 5 -8.51 -24.59 -2.79
C THR A 5 -8.25 -23.10 -3.02
N SER A 6 -9.12 -22.22 -2.50
CA SER A 6 -9.08 -20.79 -2.81
C SER A 6 -9.28 -19.91 -1.57
N ILE A 7 -8.37 -18.97 -1.33
CA ILE A 7 -8.46 -17.97 -0.26
C ILE A 7 -8.38 -16.56 -0.84
N VAL A 8 -9.22 -15.68 -0.29
CA VAL A 8 -9.18 -14.23 -0.53
C VAL A 8 -8.88 -13.51 0.77
N ILE A 9 -7.84 -12.67 0.76
CA ILE A 9 -7.40 -11.87 1.88
C ILE A 9 -7.39 -10.42 1.44
N ALA A 10 -8.08 -9.55 2.16
CA ALA A 10 -8.11 -8.12 1.91
C ALA A 10 -7.41 -7.37 3.04
N SER A 11 -6.80 -6.24 2.71
CA SER A 11 -6.42 -5.24 3.70
C SER A 11 -7.66 -4.66 4.38
N ASP A 12 -7.53 -4.22 5.63
CA ASP A 12 -8.64 -3.66 6.42
C ASP A 12 -8.97 -2.21 6.02
N THR A 13 -9.39 -2.04 4.76
CA THR A 13 -9.94 -0.80 4.21
C THR A 13 -11.16 -1.13 3.35
N ASP A 14 -12.16 -0.26 3.32
CA ASP A 14 -13.36 -0.51 2.51
C ASP A 14 -13.04 -0.64 1.02
N LEU A 15 -12.02 0.10 0.55
CA LEU A 15 -11.53 0.01 -0.83
C LEU A 15 -10.95 -1.37 -1.14
N SER A 16 -10.05 -1.89 -0.31
CA SER A 16 -9.45 -3.23 -0.53
C SER A 16 -10.48 -4.34 -0.43
N LYS A 17 -11.45 -4.22 0.48
CA LYS A 17 -12.57 -5.16 0.63
C LYS A 17 -13.48 -5.16 -0.61
N MET A 18 -13.82 -3.97 -1.12
CA MET A 18 -14.58 -3.83 -2.36
C MET A 18 -13.82 -4.40 -3.56
N THR A 19 -12.51 -4.11 -3.67
CA THR A 19 -11.64 -4.66 -4.72
C THR A 19 -11.56 -6.19 -4.66
N ALA A 20 -11.46 -6.78 -3.47
CA ALA A 20 -11.48 -8.23 -3.29
C ALA A 20 -12.76 -8.85 -3.86
N LEU A 21 -13.91 -8.23 -3.59
CA LEU A 21 -15.20 -8.69 -4.13
C LEU A 21 -15.29 -8.53 -5.65
N LEU A 22 -14.79 -7.43 -6.21
CA LEU A 22 -14.75 -7.21 -7.66
C LEU A 22 -13.84 -8.22 -8.37
N ILE A 23 -12.64 -8.46 -7.84
CA ILE A 23 -11.73 -9.48 -8.35
C ILE A 23 -12.39 -10.86 -8.26
N SER A 24 -13.04 -11.17 -7.13
CA SER A 24 -13.71 -12.46 -6.92
C SER A 24 -14.85 -12.70 -7.92
N ALA A 25 -15.64 -11.66 -8.22
CA ALA A 25 -16.72 -11.74 -9.20
C ALA A 25 -16.21 -12.04 -10.61
N GLY A 26 -15.04 -11.50 -11.00
CA GLY A 26 -14.42 -11.78 -12.29
C GLY A 26 -13.66 -13.11 -12.35
N LEU A 27 -13.01 -13.50 -11.25
CA LEU A 27 -12.17 -14.69 -11.18
C LEU A 27 -12.98 -15.98 -11.05
N TRP A 28 -14.14 -15.92 -10.36
CA TRP A 28 -15.00 -17.07 -10.13
C TRP A 28 -16.44 -16.79 -10.56
N PRO A 29 -16.74 -16.73 -11.87
CA PRO A 29 -18.11 -16.84 -12.33
C PRO A 29 -18.72 -18.18 -11.86
N PRO A 30 -20.01 -18.23 -11.46
CA PRO A 30 -20.61 -19.46 -10.97
C PRO A 30 -20.74 -20.52 -12.08
N PRO A 31 -20.22 -21.75 -11.89
CA PRO A 31 -20.65 -22.88 -12.71
C PRO A 31 -22.14 -23.17 -12.49
N LYS A 32 -22.77 -23.90 -13.42
CA LYS A 32 -24.21 -24.21 -13.40
C LYS A 32 -24.72 -24.68 -12.03
N ASP A 33 -23.99 -25.58 -11.38
CA ASP A 33 -24.39 -26.17 -10.10
C ASP A 33 -24.23 -25.21 -8.90
N GLN A 34 -23.48 -24.11 -9.07
CA GLN A 34 -23.31 -23.04 -8.08
C GLN A 34 -24.11 -21.77 -8.45
N MET A 35 -24.87 -21.78 -9.55
CA MET A 35 -25.77 -20.70 -9.89
C MET A 35 -26.97 -20.72 -8.95
N TRP A 36 -27.13 -19.66 -8.16
CA TRP A 36 -28.28 -19.47 -7.29
C TRP A 36 -29.34 -18.56 -7.91
N ASN A 37 -29.01 -17.87 -9.00
CA ASN A 37 -29.88 -16.92 -9.70
C ASN A 37 -29.68 -17.04 -11.22
N ASP A 38 -30.79 -17.19 -11.95
CA ASP A 38 -30.76 -17.43 -13.41
C ASP A 38 -30.41 -16.19 -14.25
N THR A 39 -30.43 -14.99 -13.65
CA THR A 39 -30.20 -13.71 -14.35
C THR A 39 -28.94 -12.99 -13.90
N LEU A 40 -28.29 -13.47 -12.83
CA LEU A 40 -27.12 -12.85 -12.24
C LEU A 40 -26.00 -13.88 -12.10
N GLU A 41 -25.02 -13.81 -13.00
CA GLU A 41 -23.83 -14.66 -13.02
C GLU A 41 -22.81 -14.23 -11.94
N TRP A 42 -23.24 -14.23 -10.68
CA TRP A 42 -22.43 -13.88 -9.52
C TRP A 42 -22.64 -14.91 -8.40
N GLN A 43 -21.56 -15.24 -7.70
CA GLN A 43 -21.61 -16.03 -6.47
C GLN A 43 -20.92 -15.30 -5.32
N PRO A 44 -21.40 -15.50 -4.08
CA PRO A 44 -20.70 -15.00 -2.91
C PRO A 44 -19.35 -15.72 -2.77
N VAL A 45 -18.29 -14.93 -2.59
CA VAL A 45 -16.95 -15.43 -2.27
C VAL A 45 -16.53 -14.82 -0.93
N PRO A 46 -16.24 -15.64 0.09
CA PRO A 46 -15.79 -15.12 1.37
C PRO A 46 -14.38 -14.54 1.24
N TYR A 47 -14.11 -13.48 1.99
CA TYR A 47 -12.76 -12.96 2.18
C TYR A 47 -12.51 -12.73 3.67
N THR A 48 -11.23 -12.75 4.04
CA THR A 48 -10.78 -12.44 5.39
C THR A 48 -9.95 -11.16 5.37
N TYR A 49 -9.85 -10.49 6.51
CA TYR A 49 -9.00 -9.30 6.63
C TYR A 49 -8.44 -9.23 8.06
N PRO A 50 -7.11 -9.24 8.24
CA PRO A 50 -6.52 -8.93 9.54
C PRO A 50 -6.79 -7.47 9.88
N PRO A 51 -7.13 -7.11 11.14
CA PRO A 51 -7.26 -5.72 11.55
C PRO A 51 -5.96 -4.96 11.24
N ARG A 52 -6.07 -3.72 10.74
CA ARG A 52 -4.89 -2.97 10.27
C ARG A 52 -3.74 -2.92 11.27
N SER A 53 -4.03 -2.74 12.56
CA SER A 53 -3.01 -2.66 13.63
C SER A 53 -2.32 -3.99 13.94
N LYS A 54 -2.82 -5.10 13.40
CA LYS A 54 -2.31 -6.47 13.58
C LYS A 54 -1.79 -7.09 12.29
N ASP A 55 -1.85 -6.36 11.18
CA ASP A 55 -1.32 -6.80 9.91
C ASP A 55 0.13 -6.34 9.77
N TYR A 56 1.05 -7.23 10.12
CA TYR A 56 2.50 -7.00 9.98
C TYR A 56 3.04 -7.43 8.62
N LEU A 57 2.17 -7.97 7.75
CA LEU A 57 2.57 -8.46 6.43
C LEU A 57 2.51 -7.34 5.39
N LEU A 58 1.44 -6.54 5.42
CA LEU A 58 1.20 -5.47 4.46
C LEU A 58 1.47 -4.06 4.98
N TYR A 59 1.55 -3.88 6.32
CA TYR A 59 1.78 -2.59 6.94
C TYR A 59 3.09 -2.61 7.75
N GLU A 60 4.20 -2.25 7.09
CA GLU A 60 5.50 -2.18 7.72
C GLU A 60 5.56 -1.16 8.88
N GLU A 61 4.65 -0.17 8.91
CA GLU A 61 4.55 0.79 10.01
C GLU A 61 4.19 0.14 11.35
N ASN A 62 3.61 -1.07 11.34
CA ASN A 62 3.33 -1.82 12.56
C ASN A 62 4.61 -2.44 13.15
N CYS A 63 5.70 -2.53 12.40
CA CYS A 63 6.97 -3.10 12.85
C CYS A 63 7.84 -2.02 13.55
N PRO A 64 8.07 -2.11 14.88
CA PRO A 64 8.89 -1.11 15.58
C PRO A 64 10.31 -1.02 15.05
N ARG A 65 10.87 -2.14 14.59
CA ARG A 65 12.23 -2.19 14.02
C ARG A 65 12.30 -1.47 12.68
N TYR A 66 11.27 -1.56 11.85
CA TYR A 66 11.18 -0.82 10.59
C TYR A 66 11.17 0.68 10.87
N ASN A 67 10.31 1.13 11.80
CA ASN A 67 10.21 2.54 12.18
C ASN A 67 11.53 3.11 12.71
N GLN A 68 12.22 2.39 13.60
CA GLN A 68 13.52 2.80 14.12
C GLN A 68 14.55 2.98 12.99
N GLU A 69 14.61 2.02 12.07
CA GLU A 69 15.57 2.06 10.97
C GLU A 69 15.23 3.18 9.97
N LYS A 70 13.96 3.38 9.65
CA LYS A 70 13.51 4.48 8.77
C LYS A 70 13.86 5.84 9.36
N GLN A 71 13.67 6.02 10.67
CA GLN A 71 14.08 7.25 11.37
C GLN A 71 15.61 7.45 11.36
N ARG A 72 16.38 6.37 11.50
CA ARG A 72 17.86 6.42 11.36
C ARG A 72 18.28 6.90 9.97
N ILE A 73 17.63 6.40 8.91
CA ILE A 73 17.88 6.84 7.53
C ILE A 73 17.47 8.29 7.31
N LEU A 74 16.32 8.72 7.82
CA LEU A 74 15.91 10.13 7.75
C LEU A 74 16.96 11.05 8.38
N LYS A 75 17.46 10.70 9.57
CA LYS A 75 18.51 11.46 10.23
C LYS A 75 19.78 11.53 9.39
N ALA A 76 20.24 10.41 8.85
CA ALA A 76 21.41 10.38 7.98
C ALA A 76 21.23 11.29 6.75
N PHE A 77 20.05 11.27 6.11
CA PHE A 77 19.76 12.12 4.96
C PHE A 77 19.74 13.61 5.30
N VAL A 78 19.28 13.97 6.51
CA VAL A 78 19.36 15.34 7.03
C VAL A 78 20.83 15.74 7.22
N ASP A 79 21.62 14.89 7.87
CA ASP A 79 23.03 15.15 8.18
C ASP A 79 23.89 15.25 6.91
N GLU A 80 23.60 14.46 5.88
CA GLU A 80 24.24 14.50 4.55
C GLU A 80 23.77 15.70 3.70
N GLY A 81 22.78 16.46 4.17
CA GLY A 81 22.30 17.65 3.47
C GLY A 81 21.37 17.37 2.28
N LEU A 82 20.87 16.15 2.12
CA LEU A 82 19.97 15.77 1.02
C LEU A 82 18.65 16.55 1.02
N LEU A 83 18.24 17.07 2.18
CA LEU A 83 17.03 17.89 2.33
C LEU A 83 17.27 19.41 2.15
N ILE A 84 18.52 19.85 2.05
CA ILE A 84 18.86 21.28 1.89
C ILE A 84 18.14 21.92 0.70
N PRO A 85 18.09 21.31 -0.51
CA PRO A 85 17.43 21.89 -1.67
C PRO A 85 15.91 22.11 -1.50
N TYR A 86 15.30 21.47 -0.50
CA TYR A 86 13.86 21.46 -0.27
C TYR A 86 13.42 22.32 0.92
N ARG A 87 14.35 22.90 1.69
CA ARG A 87 14.05 23.71 2.89
C ARG A 87 13.06 24.84 2.62
N ASP A 88 13.28 25.60 1.55
CA ASP A 88 12.39 26.70 1.18
C ASP A 88 10.99 26.22 0.82
N LEU A 89 10.89 25.03 0.19
CA LEU A 89 9.60 24.44 -0.13
C LEU A 89 8.87 24.01 1.15
N PHE A 90 9.57 23.36 2.08
CA PHE A 90 9.00 22.95 3.36
C PHE A 90 8.43 24.16 4.10
N ASN A 91 9.24 25.20 4.27
CA ASN A 91 8.83 26.45 4.92
C ASN A 91 7.64 27.12 4.22
N LYS A 92 7.67 27.20 2.89
CA LYS A 92 6.60 27.83 2.11
C LYS A 92 5.28 27.08 2.24
N ILE A 93 5.30 25.75 2.16
CA ILE A 93 4.08 24.95 2.32
C ILE A 93 3.56 25.07 3.75
N ALA A 94 4.43 24.92 4.76
CA ALA A 94 4.05 25.06 6.17
C ALA A 94 3.35 26.41 6.46
N GLN A 95 3.88 27.51 5.91
CA GLN A 95 3.27 28.84 6.03
C GLN A 95 1.92 28.94 5.31
N MET A 96 1.79 28.34 4.13
CA MET A 96 0.58 28.45 3.32
C MET A 96 -0.56 27.56 3.82
N THR A 97 -0.25 26.40 4.41
CA THR A 97 -1.24 25.46 4.95
C THR A 97 -1.48 25.65 6.43
N ASN A 98 -0.63 26.41 7.13
CA ASN A 98 -0.61 26.53 8.59
C ASN A 98 -0.52 25.16 9.28
N THR A 99 0.30 24.26 8.73
CA THR A 99 0.53 22.90 9.26
C THR A 99 2.02 22.66 9.47
N ASN A 100 2.36 21.67 10.30
CA ASN A 100 3.73 21.15 10.31
C ASN A 100 3.98 20.43 8.98
N PHE A 101 5.05 20.83 8.28
CA PHE A 101 5.44 20.27 7.00
C PHE A 101 6.97 20.35 6.90
N SER A 102 7.64 19.29 7.32
CA SER A 102 9.09 19.30 7.59
C SER A 102 9.82 18.02 7.18
N THR A 103 9.10 16.97 6.78
CA THR A 103 9.63 15.67 6.42
C THR A 103 9.26 15.27 4.99
N PRO A 104 10.06 14.38 4.36
CA PRO A 104 9.70 13.80 3.07
C PRO A 104 8.35 13.06 3.07
N GLN A 105 7.96 12.49 4.22
CA GLN A 105 6.69 11.78 4.37
C GLN A 105 5.48 12.71 4.21
N GLU A 106 5.50 13.92 4.77
CA GLU A 106 4.40 14.86 4.55
C GLU A 106 4.33 15.32 3.09
N ALA A 107 5.47 15.51 2.45
CA ALA A 107 5.52 15.83 1.02
C ALA A 107 4.98 14.71 0.15
N PHE A 108 5.25 13.46 0.51
CA PHE A 108 4.67 12.27 -0.11
C PHE A 108 3.14 12.26 0.00
N TYR A 109 2.58 12.47 1.19
CA TYR A 109 1.13 12.51 1.36
C TYR A 109 0.47 13.66 0.58
N LEU A 110 1.06 14.86 0.61
CA LEU A 110 0.53 16.00 -0.13
C LEU A 110 0.63 15.81 -1.65
N SER A 111 1.73 15.20 -2.14
CA SER A 111 1.87 14.83 -3.55
C SER A 111 0.79 13.84 -3.98
N ASN A 112 0.54 12.79 -3.18
CA ASN A 112 -0.51 11.80 -3.47
C ASN A 112 -1.89 12.44 -3.49
N LEU A 113 -2.20 13.33 -2.55
CA LEU A 113 -3.47 14.07 -2.56
C LEU A 113 -3.68 14.82 -3.87
N PHE A 114 -2.65 15.52 -4.36
CA PHE A 114 -2.74 16.27 -5.61
C PHE A 114 -2.86 15.37 -6.84
N LEU A 115 -2.21 14.21 -6.85
CA LEU A 115 -2.36 13.22 -7.91
C LEU A 115 -3.81 12.69 -7.95
N ILE A 116 -4.35 12.31 -6.79
CA ILE A 116 -5.74 11.84 -6.68
C ILE A 116 -6.71 12.91 -7.18
N GLN A 117 -6.54 14.17 -6.75
CA GLN A 117 -7.37 15.29 -7.20
C GLN A 117 -7.36 15.46 -8.72
N ASP A 118 -6.18 15.38 -9.35
CA ASP A 118 -6.06 15.49 -10.81
C ASP A 118 -6.74 14.32 -11.54
N ASP A 119 -6.68 13.11 -10.97
CA ASP A 119 -7.33 11.91 -11.51
C ASP A 119 -8.85 12.04 -11.45
N ILE A 120 -9.41 12.43 -10.30
CA ILE A 120 -10.86 12.61 -10.11
C ILE A 120 -11.38 13.98 -10.59
N LYS A 121 -10.55 14.77 -11.26
CA LYS A 121 -10.88 16.10 -11.82
C LYS A 121 -11.37 17.11 -10.78
N VAL A 122 -10.93 16.97 -9.53
CA VAL A 122 -11.14 17.94 -8.45
C VAL A 122 -10.04 19.00 -8.52
N THR A 123 -10.42 20.27 -8.45
CA THR A 123 -9.46 21.37 -8.59
C THR A 123 -8.58 21.51 -7.34
N SER A 124 -7.26 21.33 -7.51
CA SER A 124 -6.29 21.66 -6.46
C SER A 124 -6.15 23.18 -6.27
N PRO A 125 -5.74 23.68 -5.09
CA PRO A 125 -5.47 25.10 -4.86
C PRO A 125 -4.56 25.71 -5.93
N LYS A 126 -4.79 26.97 -6.32
CA LYS A 126 -4.02 27.63 -7.41
C LYS A 126 -2.50 27.53 -7.22
N TRP A 127 -2.05 27.61 -5.97
CA TRP A 127 -0.65 27.55 -5.61
C TRP A 127 -0.02 26.16 -5.81
N ALA A 128 -0.81 25.09 -5.79
CA ALA A 128 -0.34 23.71 -5.93
C ALA A 128 0.43 23.51 -7.24
N LYS A 129 -0.01 24.18 -8.32
CA LYS A 129 0.63 24.15 -9.64
C LYS A 129 2.13 24.48 -9.60
N HIS A 130 2.56 25.32 -8.67
CA HIS A 130 3.95 25.75 -8.56
C HIS A 130 4.82 24.82 -7.71
N VAL A 131 4.22 23.91 -6.93
CA VAL A 131 4.93 23.02 -6.02
C VAL A 131 4.85 21.54 -6.40
N LYS A 132 3.84 21.12 -7.18
CA LYS A 132 3.58 19.71 -7.53
C LYS A 132 4.84 18.97 -7.99
N ARG A 133 5.63 19.54 -8.91
CA ARG A 133 6.86 18.91 -9.40
C ARG A 133 7.88 18.65 -8.29
N LYS A 134 8.15 19.65 -7.45
CA LYS A 134 9.10 19.50 -6.34
C LYS A 134 8.57 18.56 -5.26
N LEU A 135 7.26 18.53 -5.01
CA LEU A 135 6.63 17.56 -4.13
C LEU A 135 6.83 16.13 -4.64
N MET A 136 6.71 15.90 -5.94
CA MET A 136 7.02 14.61 -6.55
C MET A 136 8.50 14.23 -6.39
N ASP A 137 9.43 15.18 -6.51
CA ASP A 137 10.85 14.92 -6.30
C ASP A 137 11.14 14.47 -4.86
N ILE A 138 10.54 15.13 -3.86
CA ILE A 138 10.67 14.72 -2.45
C ILE A 138 9.95 13.39 -2.20
N SER A 139 8.82 13.14 -2.85
CA SER A 139 8.09 11.88 -2.74
C SER A 139 8.96 10.71 -3.22
N ARG A 140 9.77 10.90 -4.27
CA ARG A 140 10.75 9.91 -4.73
C ARG A 140 11.85 9.66 -3.69
N LEU A 141 12.27 10.71 -2.97
CA LEU A 141 13.20 10.56 -1.87
C LEU A 141 12.59 9.74 -0.72
N GLU A 142 11.35 10.01 -0.34
CA GLU A 142 10.62 9.21 0.65
C GLU A 142 10.51 7.74 0.23
N TYR A 143 10.13 7.47 -1.02
CA TYR A 143 10.13 6.11 -1.57
C TYR A 143 11.52 5.44 -1.50
N SER A 144 12.58 6.18 -1.84
CA SER A 144 13.95 5.66 -1.72
C SER A 144 14.31 5.34 -0.28
N MET A 145 13.87 6.16 0.68
CA MET A 145 14.10 5.93 2.11
C MET A 145 13.36 4.69 2.61
N MET A 146 12.10 4.48 2.22
CA MET A 146 11.28 3.33 2.65
C MET A 146 11.92 1.97 2.35
N PHE A 147 12.79 1.90 1.34
CA PHE A 147 13.45 0.68 0.88
C PHE A 147 14.98 0.80 0.77
N HIS A 148 15.58 1.77 1.48
CA HIS A 148 16.96 2.20 1.26
C HIS A 148 18.00 1.10 1.40
N ASN A 149 17.88 0.24 2.42
CA ASN A 149 18.85 -0.80 2.72
C ASN A 149 18.23 -2.19 2.81
N ASN A 150 19.08 -3.21 2.94
CA ASN A 150 18.63 -4.61 3.02
C ASN A 150 17.70 -4.86 4.22
N LEU A 151 17.90 -4.16 5.34
CA LEU A 151 17.05 -4.33 6.52
C LEU A 151 15.64 -3.82 6.25
N LEU A 152 15.48 -2.60 5.73
CA LEU A 152 14.18 -2.03 5.40
C LEU A 152 13.46 -2.86 4.35
N ARG A 153 14.15 -3.28 3.28
CA ARG A 153 13.58 -4.17 2.25
C ARG A 153 13.08 -5.49 2.81
N LYS A 154 13.80 -6.09 3.77
CA LYS A 154 13.38 -7.34 4.43
C LYS A 154 12.16 -7.13 5.34
N LEU A 155 12.10 -6.00 6.04
CA LEU A 155 11.03 -5.69 6.99
C LEU A 155 9.76 -5.11 6.35
N SER A 156 9.81 -4.72 5.07
CA SER A 156 8.65 -4.31 4.28
C SER A 156 8.28 -5.40 3.26
N GLY A 157 8.51 -5.17 1.96
CA GLY A 157 8.11 -6.09 0.89
C GLY A 157 8.73 -7.50 1.00
N GLY A 158 9.86 -7.64 1.70
CA GLY A 158 10.47 -8.94 1.98
C GLY A 158 9.61 -9.86 2.84
N ALA A 159 8.79 -9.31 3.75
CA ALA A 159 7.87 -10.11 4.56
C ALA A 159 6.81 -10.77 3.68
N LEU A 160 6.20 -9.99 2.77
CA LEU A 160 5.24 -10.50 1.80
C LEU A 160 5.87 -11.50 0.84
N LEU A 161 7.07 -11.21 0.33
CA LEU A 161 7.78 -12.14 -0.56
C LEU A 161 8.07 -13.48 0.14
N GLN A 162 8.51 -13.45 1.40
CA GLN A 162 8.72 -14.67 2.18
C GLN A 162 7.43 -15.47 2.35
N GLN A 163 6.29 -14.79 2.59
CA GLN A 163 4.99 -15.45 2.68
C GLN A 163 4.60 -16.12 1.37
N ILE A 164 4.76 -15.43 0.23
CA ILE A 164 4.48 -15.98 -1.11
C ILE A 164 5.34 -17.22 -1.37
N ILE A 165 6.64 -17.17 -1.02
CA ILE A 165 7.55 -18.31 -1.19
C ILE A 165 7.11 -19.49 -0.33
N ASN A 166 6.75 -19.25 0.95
CA ASN A 166 6.30 -20.30 1.86
C ASN A 166 5.02 -20.97 1.35
N GLU A 167 4.08 -20.19 0.82
CA GLU A 167 2.83 -20.68 0.24
C GLU A 167 3.08 -21.50 -1.02
N ALA A 168 3.93 -21.00 -1.92
CA ALA A 168 4.33 -21.73 -3.12
C ALA A 168 4.99 -23.08 -2.79
N ILE A 169 5.84 -23.12 -1.76
CA ILE A 169 6.46 -24.38 -1.30
C ILE A 169 5.41 -25.32 -0.70
N SER A 170 4.51 -24.80 0.14
CA SER A 170 3.49 -25.60 0.83
C SER A 170 2.59 -26.37 -0.14
N ILE A 171 2.25 -25.75 -1.28
CA ILE A 171 1.48 -26.39 -2.37
C ILE A 171 2.18 -27.62 -2.97
N THR A 172 3.51 -27.66 -2.94
CA THR A 172 4.26 -28.81 -3.47
C THR A 172 4.33 -29.99 -2.50
N ILE A 173 4.07 -29.75 -1.21
CA ILE A 173 4.18 -30.74 -0.14
C ILE A 173 2.80 -31.32 0.20
N ASP A 174 1.78 -30.46 0.27
CA ASP A 174 0.43 -30.84 0.68
C ASP A 174 -0.62 -30.32 -0.31
N THR A 175 -1.26 -31.26 -1.01
CA THR A 175 -2.28 -30.95 -2.02
C THR A 175 -3.59 -30.39 -1.46
N THR A 176 -3.76 -30.41 -0.13
CA THR A 176 -4.90 -29.81 0.58
C THR A 176 -4.70 -28.32 0.87
N THR A 177 -3.51 -27.78 0.60
CA THR A 177 -3.27 -26.34 0.74
C THR A 177 -3.95 -25.54 -0.38
N PRO A 178 -4.37 -24.29 -0.10
CA PRO A 178 -4.97 -23.42 -1.10
C PRO A 178 -4.06 -23.24 -2.31
N ARG A 179 -4.59 -23.47 -3.50
CA ARG A 179 -3.90 -23.34 -4.78
C ARG A 179 -3.96 -21.92 -5.32
N VAL A 180 -5.01 -21.18 -4.97
CA VAL A 180 -5.22 -19.80 -5.39
C VAL A 180 -5.35 -18.92 -4.15
N ILE A 181 -4.43 -17.97 -4.00
CA ILE A 181 -4.45 -17.00 -2.91
C ILE A 181 -4.48 -15.60 -3.52
N VAL A 182 -5.57 -14.88 -3.29
CA VAL A 182 -5.76 -13.49 -3.74
C VAL A 182 -5.53 -12.56 -2.56
N ARG A 183 -4.68 -11.54 -2.74
CA ARG A 183 -4.42 -10.48 -1.76
C ARG A 183 -4.74 -9.11 -2.34
N THR A 184 -5.45 -8.26 -1.59
CA THR A 184 -5.83 -6.88 -2.00
C THR A 184 -5.62 -5.82 -0.92
#